data_AF-A2WUL6-F1
#
_entry.id   AF-A2WUL6-F1
#
_cell.length_a   1.000
_cell.length_b   1.000
_cell.length_c   1.000
_cell.angle_alpha   90.00
_cell.angle_beta   90.00
_cell.angle_gamma   90.00
#
_symmetry.space_group_name_H-M   'P 1'
#
loop_
_entity.id
_entity.type
_entity.pdbx_description
1 polymer ?
#
loop_
_entity_poly.entity_id
_entity_poly.type
_entity_poly.pdbx_seq_one_letter_code
_entity_poly.pdbx_strand_id
1 'polypeptide(L)'
;MGGCDHFFVADRTTWDFRRHHDEGWEWGSKLLTYPAVENITAILVEASPWNRNNLAVPYTTYFYPETAAAFAAWQHRVHAAARPWLFSFPDGLRKGNGTIHADII
;
A
#
# COMPACT_ATOMS: atom_id res chain seq x y z
N MET A 1 -5.72 24.76 -13.35
CA MET A 1 -4.95 24.02 -12.32
C MET A 1 -4.70 22.63 -12.89
N GLY A 2 -3.45 22.20 -12.99
CA GLY A 2 -3.06 20.99 -13.72
C GLY A 2 -3.30 19.71 -12.92
N GLY A 3 -4.51 19.49 -12.39
CA GLY A 3 -4.89 18.28 -11.65
C GLY A 3 -4.60 18.29 -10.14
N CYS A 4 -3.70 19.16 -9.65
CA CYS A 4 -3.28 19.16 -8.24
C CYS A 4 -4.39 19.47 -7.22
N ASP A 5 -5.51 20.02 -7.67
CA ASP A 5 -6.72 20.34 -6.91
C ASP A 5 -7.77 19.21 -6.91
N HIS A 6 -7.48 18.11 -7.61
CA HIS A 6 -8.37 16.96 -7.73
C HIS A 6 -7.77 15.74 -7.01
N PHE A 7 -8.65 14.86 -6.54
CA PHE A 7 -8.26 13.56 -5.99
C PHE A 7 -9.10 12.42 -6.57
N PHE A 8 -8.51 11.24 -6.57
CA PHE A 8 -9.10 9.98 -7.01
C PHE A 8 -8.91 8.94 -5.91
N VAL A 9 -9.94 8.13 -5.63
CA VAL A 9 -9.88 7.06 -4.63
C VAL A 9 -10.18 5.74 -5.31
N ALA A 10 -9.35 4.73 -5.09
CA ALA A 10 -9.63 3.37 -5.52
C ALA A 10 -9.18 2.33 -4.50
N ASP A 11 -9.88 1.21 -4.47
CA ASP A 11 -9.64 0.04 -3.62
C ASP A 11 -8.58 -0.92 -4.19
N ARG A 12 -7.82 -0.47 -5.18
CA ARG A 12 -6.83 -1.28 -5.91
C ARG A 12 -5.43 -0.71 -5.73
N THR A 13 -4.44 -1.50 -6.11
CA THR A 13 -3.04 -1.06 -6.11
C THR A 13 -2.82 -0.01 -7.19
N THR A 14 -1.80 0.83 -7.06
CA THR A 14 -1.43 1.73 -8.15
C THR A 14 -1.08 1.02 -9.46
N TRP A 15 -0.66 -0.24 -9.40
CA TRP A 15 -0.20 -0.99 -10.56
C TRP A 15 -1.35 -1.32 -11.51
N ASP A 16 -2.56 -1.50 -10.99
CA ASP A 16 -3.80 -1.66 -11.75
C ASP A 16 -4.11 -0.48 -12.68
N PHE A 17 -3.51 0.68 -12.44
CA PHE A 17 -3.75 1.92 -13.18
C PHE A 17 -2.52 2.47 -13.89
N ARG A 18 -1.41 1.71 -13.90
CA ARG A 18 -0.11 2.13 -14.47
C ARG A 18 0.43 1.12 -15.48
N ARG A 19 -0.41 0.69 -16.41
CA ARG A 19 0.02 -0.12 -17.54
C ARG A 19 0.97 0.69 -18.43
N HIS A 20 2.17 0.18 -18.71
CA HIS A 20 3.20 0.90 -19.45
C HIS A 20 3.13 0.61 -20.96
N HIS A 21 2.86 -0.65 -21.32
CA HIS A 21 2.87 -1.13 -22.71
C HIS A 21 1.50 -1.70 -23.11
N ASP A 22 1.22 -1.71 -24.42
CA ASP A 22 0.03 -2.37 -24.98
C ASP A 22 0.32 -3.82 -25.35
N GLU A 23 0.88 -4.56 -24.40
CA GLU A 23 1.19 -5.99 -24.54
C GLU A 23 0.13 -6.83 -23.82
N GLY A 24 -0.24 -7.98 -24.40
CA GLY A 24 -1.28 -8.85 -23.83
C GLY A 24 -0.94 -9.50 -22.48
N TRP A 25 0.33 -9.42 -22.06
CA TRP A 25 0.80 -9.90 -20.76
C TRP A 25 0.76 -8.82 -19.67
N GLU A 26 0.67 -7.54 -20.04
CA GLU A 26 0.46 -6.49 -19.05
C GLU A 26 -1.02 -6.40 -18.67
N TRP A 27 -1.28 -6.02 -17.43
CA TRP A 27 -2.62 -5.93 -16.89
C TRP A 27 -2.96 -4.50 -16.47
N GLY A 28 -4.24 -4.25 -16.22
CA GLY A 28 -4.72 -2.96 -15.73
C GLY A 28 -4.90 -1.90 -16.82
N SER A 29 -5.11 -0.67 -16.36
CA SER A 29 -5.39 0.49 -17.19
C SER A 29 -4.20 1.45 -17.26
N LYS A 30 -4.28 2.42 -18.17
CA LYS A 30 -3.33 3.53 -18.31
C LYS A 30 -3.80 4.79 -17.58
N LEU A 31 -4.78 4.66 -16.66
CA LEU A 31 -5.48 5.80 -16.07
C LEU A 31 -4.46 6.77 -15.46
N LEU A 32 -3.61 6.33 -14.54
CA LEU A 32 -2.65 7.20 -13.85
C LEU A 32 -1.45 7.64 -14.70
N THR A 33 -1.38 7.22 -15.97
CA THR A 33 -0.35 7.68 -16.92
C THR A 33 -0.88 8.69 -17.92
N TYR A 34 -2.19 8.97 -17.94
CA TYR A 34 -2.73 9.98 -18.84
C TYR A 34 -2.36 11.38 -18.36
N PRO A 35 -1.88 12.29 -19.25
CA PRO A 35 -1.46 13.64 -18.87
C PRO A 35 -2.51 14.45 -18.12
N ALA A 36 -3.80 14.19 -18.40
CA ALA A 36 -4.91 14.87 -17.74
C ALA A 36 -5.08 14.51 -16.25
N VAL A 37 -4.58 13.35 -15.83
CA VAL A 37 -4.79 12.81 -14.47
C VAL A 37 -3.49 12.42 -13.76
N GLU A 38 -2.35 12.40 -14.46
CA GLU A 38 -1.04 12.05 -13.88
C GLU A 38 -0.66 12.91 -12.66
N ASN A 39 -1.23 14.12 -12.58
CA ASN A 39 -0.92 15.10 -11.56
C ASN A 39 -2.02 15.31 -10.51
N ILE A 40 -3.03 14.42 -10.46
CA ILE A 40 -4.03 14.38 -9.38
C ILE A 40 -3.50 13.58 -8.20
N THR A 41 -4.06 13.80 -7.01
CA THR A 41 -3.75 12.95 -5.85
C THR A 41 -4.54 11.63 -5.92
N ALA A 42 -3.86 10.49 -5.98
CA ALA A 42 -4.49 9.17 -6.00
C ALA A 42 -4.36 8.48 -4.63
N ILE A 43 -5.49 8.25 -3.97
CA ILE A 43 -5.59 7.51 -2.70
C ILE A 43 -5.90 6.05 -3.04
N LEU A 44 -4.98 5.15 -2.73
CA LEU A 44 -4.95 3.78 -3.22
C LEU A 44 -4.59 2.81 -2.10
N VAL A 45 -4.85 1.51 -2.29
CA VAL A 45 -4.44 0.48 -1.33
C VAL A 45 -2.92 0.35 -1.21
N GLU A 46 -2.23 0.54 -2.34
CA GLU A 46 -0.78 0.49 -2.44
C GLU A 46 -0.30 1.66 -3.31
N ALA A 47 0.61 2.47 -2.77
CA ALA A 47 1.21 3.60 -3.46
C ALA A 47 2.48 3.20 -4.22
N SER A 48 2.81 3.95 -5.26
CA SER A 48 4.08 3.77 -5.97
C SER A 48 5.18 4.48 -5.17
N PRO A 49 6.31 3.82 -4.89
CA PRO A 49 7.44 4.49 -4.23
C PRO A 49 8.07 5.59 -5.10
N TRP A 50 7.75 5.62 -6.40
CA TRP A 50 8.30 6.57 -7.36
C TRP A 50 7.35 7.73 -7.71
N ASN A 51 6.11 7.70 -7.23
CA ASN A 51 5.14 8.76 -7.50
C ASN A 51 4.61 9.39 -6.21
N ARG A 52 4.92 10.67 -6.04
CA ARG A 52 4.58 11.46 -4.83
C ARG A 52 3.10 11.80 -4.73
N ASN A 53 2.34 11.70 -5.83
CA ASN A 53 0.91 11.99 -5.85
C ASN A 53 0.07 10.76 -5.46
N ASN A 54 0.71 9.62 -5.17
CA ASN A 54 0.05 8.44 -4.66
C ASN A 54 0.10 8.42 -3.13
N LEU A 55 -1.05 8.24 -2.49
CA LEU A 55 -1.19 8.05 -1.05
C LEU A 55 -1.71 6.63 -0.79
N ALA A 56 -0.95 5.84 -0.03
CA ALA A 56 -1.37 4.51 0.39
C ALA A 56 -2.26 4.63 1.62
N VAL A 57 -3.47 4.10 1.54
CA VAL A 57 -4.35 3.85 2.68
C VAL A 57 -4.57 2.34 2.70
N PRO A 58 -4.28 1.65 3.82
CA PRO A 58 -4.47 0.21 3.88
C PRO A 58 -5.90 -0.14 3.49
N TYR A 59 -6.10 -1.36 2.94
CA TYR A 59 -7.46 -1.89 2.77
C TYR A 59 -8.27 -1.58 4.01
N THR A 60 -9.52 -1.19 3.80
CA THR A 60 -10.46 -1.06 4.90
C THR A 60 -10.74 -2.44 5.48
N THR A 61 -9.79 -2.96 6.25
CA THR A 61 -9.98 -4.20 6.99
C THR A 61 -11.10 -3.94 7.99
N TYR A 62 -11.92 -4.94 8.26
CA TYR A 62 -12.98 -4.85 9.27
C TYR A 62 -12.49 -4.43 10.67
N PHE A 63 -11.18 -4.37 10.90
CA PHE A 63 -10.59 -3.94 12.16
C PHE A 63 -10.30 -2.44 12.20
N TYR A 64 -11.27 -1.70 12.71
CA TYR A 64 -11.17 -0.27 13.04
C TYR A 64 -11.40 -0.07 14.53
N PRO A 65 -10.37 -0.16 15.38
CA PRO A 65 -10.52 0.14 16.80
C PRO A 65 -10.86 1.62 16.97
N GLU A 66 -12.03 1.92 17.53
CA GLU A 66 -12.51 3.29 17.75
C GLU A 66 -11.65 4.07 18.77
N THR A 67 -10.87 3.36 19.60
CA THR A 67 -10.03 3.95 20.65
C THR A 67 -8.68 3.28 20.75
N ALA A 68 -7.68 4.01 21.25
CA ALA A 68 -6.36 3.47 21.56
C ALA A 68 -6.43 2.30 22.56
N ALA A 69 -7.39 2.34 23.49
CA ALA A 69 -7.63 1.25 24.44
C ALA A 69 -8.13 -0.03 23.74
N ALA A 70 -9.04 0.08 22.77
CA ALA A 70 -9.51 -1.05 21.97
C ALA A 70 -8.38 -1.68 21.15
N PHE A 71 -7.49 -0.85 20.60
CA PHE A 71 -6.28 -1.32 19.93
C PHE A 71 -5.34 -2.08 20.87
N ALA A 72 -5.04 -1.51 22.04
CA ALA A 72 -4.18 -2.15 23.04
C ALA A 72 -4.76 -3.48 23.55
N ALA A 73 -6.07 -3.55 23.76
CA ALA A 73 -6.76 -4.79 24.15
C ALA A 73 -6.67 -5.87 23.06
N TRP A 74 -6.83 -5.48 21.79
CA TRP A 74 -6.64 -6.39 20.66
C TRP A 74 -5.20 -6.90 20.57
N GLN A 75 -4.20 -6.02 20.71
CA GLN A 75 -2.79 -6.42 20.75
C GLN A 75 -2.54 -7.43 21.87
N HIS A 76 -3.01 -7.14 23.08
CA HIS A 76 -2.86 -8.05 24.22
C HIS A 76 -3.45 -9.44 23.92
N ARG A 77 -4.65 -9.50 23.32
CA ARG A 77 -5.28 -10.75 22.89
C ARG A 77 -4.42 -11.50 21.85
N VAL A 78 -3.90 -10.81 20.85
CA VAL A 78 -3.08 -11.39 19.77
C VAL A 78 -1.73 -11.90 20.29
N HIS A 79 -1.15 -11.24 21.30
CA HIS A 79 0.08 -11.64 21.97
C HIS A 79 -0.12 -12.83 22.92
N ALA A 80 -1.25 -12.88 23.63
CA ALA A 80 -1.57 -13.98 24.56
C ALA A 80 -2.05 -15.26 23.87
N ALA A 81 -2.40 -15.20 22.58
CA ALA A 81 -2.84 -16.37 21.82
C ALA A 81 -1.73 -17.44 21.75
N ALA A 82 -2.07 -18.68 22.13
CA ALA A 82 -1.16 -19.81 21.99
C ALA A 82 -0.84 -20.04 20.51
N ARG A 83 0.45 -20.01 20.15
CA ARG A 83 0.95 -20.26 18.79
C ARG A 83 1.76 -21.55 18.78
N PRO A 84 1.11 -22.72 18.63
CA PRO A 84 1.81 -24.01 18.61
C PRO A 84 2.71 -24.17 17.37
N TRP A 85 2.46 -23.38 16.33
CA TRP A 85 3.23 -23.39 15.08
C TRP A 85 3.92 -22.05 14.89
N LEU A 86 5.23 -22.10 14.70
CA LEU A 86 6.05 -20.95 14.35
C LEU A 86 6.19 -20.89 12.83
N PHE A 87 5.82 -19.75 12.25
CA PHE A 87 6.13 -19.43 10.86
C PHE A 87 7.30 -18.46 10.87
N SER A 88 8.31 -18.73 10.05
CA SER A 88 9.32 -17.74 9.69
C SER A 88 9.17 -17.45 8.20
N PHE A 89 9.27 -16.18 7.84
CA PHE A 89 9.48 -15.78 6.46
C PHE A 89 10.99 -15.63 6.29
N PRO A 90 11.66 -16.59 5.63
CA PRO A 90 13.07 -16.44 5.31
C PRO A 90 13.19 -15.41 4.20
N ASP A 91 13.10 -14.12 4.55
CA ASP A 91 13.55 -13.06 3.67
C ASP A 91 15.03 -12.82 3.97
N GLY A 92 15.88 -13.04 2.96
CA GLY A 92 17.31 -12.79 3.08
C GLY A 92 17.58 -11.29 3.10
N LEU A 93 18.65 -10.85 3.77
CA LEU A 93 19.15 -9.48 3.61
C LEU A 93 19.35 -9.19 2.11
N ARG A 94 18.46 -8.40 1.51
CA ARG A 94 18.70 -7.82 0.20
C ARG A 94 19.86 -6.85 0.36
N LYS A 95 20.98 -7.11 -0.33
CA LYS A 95 22.07 -6.13 -0.42
C LYS A 95 21.55 -4.89 -1.14
N GLY A 96 21.32 -3.82 -0.39
CA GLY A 96 20.88 -2.53 -0.92
C GLY A 96 20.45 -1.60 0.21
N ASN A 97 20.71 -0.30 0.06
CA ASN A 97 20.24 0.71 1.00
C ASN A 97 18.71 0.85 0.85
N GLY A 98 17.97 0.89 1.97
CA GLY A 98 16.51 1.10 1.99
C GLY A 98 15.65 -0.15 2.08
N THR A 99 16.15 -1.22 2.73
CA THR A 99 15.25 -2.33 3.11
C THR A 99 14.50 -1.98 4.38
N ILE A 100 13.21 -2.30 4.41
CA ILE A 100 12.31 -2.05 5.54
C ILE A 100 12.84 -2.69 6.84
N HIS A 101 13.60 -3.80 6.72
CA HIS A 101 14.24 -4.47 7.84
C HIS A 101 15.35 -3.63 8.50
N ALA A 102 16.05 -2.78 7.74
CA ALA A 102 17.09 -1.89 8.27
C ALA A 102 16.52 -0.65 8.98
N ASP A 103 15.28 -0.26 8.68
CA ASP A 103 14.65 0.95 9.25
C ASP A 103 13.79 0.65 10.50
N ILE A 104 13.53 -0.63 10.80
CA ILE A 104 12.66 -1.07 11.92
C ILE A 104 13.45 -1.54 13.15
N ILE A 105 14.76 -1.82 13.03
CA ILE A 105 15.65 -2.21 14.14
C ILE A 105 16.56 -1.04 14.50
#